data_AF-A0A4P9WT63-F1
#
_entry.id   AF-A0A4P9WT63-F1
#
_cell.length_a   1.000
_cell.length_b   1.000
_cell.length_c   1.000
_cell.angle_alpha   90.00
_cell.angle_beta   90.00
_cell.angle_gamma   90.00
#
_symmetry.space_group_name_H-M   'P 1'
#
loop_
_entity.id
_entity.type
_entity.pdbx_description
1 polymer ?
#
loop_
_entity_poly.entity_id
_entity_poly.type
_entity_poly.pdbx_seq_one_letter_code
_entity_poly.pdbx_strand_id
1 'polypeptide(L)'
;MDALETALRRARLMAPAADVEAFAAEHMVVDAIKDSALVSVRTLINPMKAGRMHIKRGDATGGTWVNSYFVLMPEERLLYWFDREDSEFPHEVIHLRQCVVAPLDDSYFGRSNCLQLVLDVDAPPASASSNVAAPFRQTYNLMAENAKEKADWLQCLRHFCYCCP
;
A
#
# COMPACT_ATOMS: atom_id res chain seq x y z
N MET A 1 -32.11 33.01 -36.23
CA MET A 1 -32.07 32.22 -35.00
C MET A 1 -30.77 31.42 -35.04
N ASP A 2 -29.64 31.97 -34.59
CA ASP A 2 -28.35 31.24 -34.75
C ASP A 2 -27.24 31.71 -33.78
N ALA A 3 -27.26 32.98 -33.37
CA ALA A 3 -26.27 33.51 -32.44
C ALA A 3 -26.45 33.02 -30.98
N LEU A 4 -27.70 32.84 -30.53
CA LEU A 4 -28.01 32.42 -29.16
C LEU A 4 -27.67 30.94 -28.93
N GLU A 5 -27.91 30.09 -29.93
CA GLU A 5 -27.63 28.67 -29.87
C GLU A 5 -26.11 28.40 -29.93
N THR A 6 -25.38 29.19 -30.72
CA THR A 6 -23.92 29.18 -30.76
C THR A 6 -23.30 29.65 -29.43
N ALA A 7 -23.88 30.67 -28.79
CA ALA A 7 -23.43 31.17 -27.49
C ALA A 7 -23.72 30.15 -26.36
N LEU A 8 -24.89 29.51 -26.35
CA LEU A 8 -25.24 28.45 -25.41
C LEU A 8 -24.35 27.20 -25.57
N ARG A 9 -23.98 26.87 -26.82
CA ARG A 9 -23.05 25.76 -27.10
C ARG A 9 -21.62 26.07 -26.65
N ARG A 10 -21.18 27.33 -26.74
CA ARG A 10 -19.89 27.80 -26.20
C ARG A 10 -19.87 27.88 -24.67
N ALA A 11 -20.97 28.32 -24.05
CA ALA A 11 -21.09 28.34 -22.58
C ALA A 11 -21.10 26.93 -21.97
N ARG A 12 -21.65 25.93 -22.66
CA ARG A 12 -21.58 24.51 -22.25
C ARG A 12 -20.18 23.90 -22.32
N LEU A 13 -19.30 24.42 -23.18
CA LEU A 13 -17.90 23.99 -23.29
C LEU A 13 -16.99 24.64 -22.24
N MET A 14 -17.47 25.67 -21.52
CA MET A 14 -16.76 26.34 -20.44
C MET A 14 -17.46 26.12 -19.10
N ALA A 15 -17.93 24.90 -18.83
CA ALA A 15 -18.43 24.54 -17.51
C ALA A 15 -17.22 24.20 -16.60
N PRO A 16 -16.83 25.08 -15.67
CA PRO A 16 -15.64 24.89 -14.82
C PRO A 16 -15.78 23.75 -13.82
N ALA A 17 -16.96 23.13 -13.69
CA ALA A 17 -17.19 22.05 -12.73
C ALA A 17 -16.48 20.75 -13.12
N ALA A 18 -16.44 20.41 -14.42
CA ALA A 18 -15.79 19.19 -14.91
C ALA A 18 -14.26 19.27 -14.82
N ASP A 19 -13.69 20.47 -14.99
CA ASP A 19 -12.25 20.71 -14.89
C ASP A 19 -11.76 20.69 -13.44
N VAL A 20 -12.57 21.18 -12.50
CA VAL A 20 -12.24 21.14 -11.06
C VAL A 20 -12.37 19.72 -10.51
N GLU A 21 -13.37 18.94 -10.93
CA GLU A 21 -13.49 17.52 -10.55
C GLU A 21 -12.38 16.66 -11.16
N ALA A 22 -11.98 16.90 -12.41
CA ALA A 22 -10.85 16.21 -13.03
C ALA A 22 -9.52 16.59 -12.37
N PHE A 23 -9.31 17.87 -12.08
CA PHE A 23 -8.15 18.35 -11.34
C PHE A 23 -8.11 17.78 -9.91
N ALA A 24 -9.25 17.73 -9.21
CA ALA A 24 -9.36 17.13 -7.89
C ALA A 24 -9.11 15.61 -7.94
N ALA A 25 -9.60 14.90 -8.96
CA ALA A 25 -9.31 13.48 -9.13
C ALA A 25 -7.82 13.23 -9.45
N GLU A 26 -7.17 14.13 -10.19
CA GLU A 26 -5.75 14.01 -10.55
C GLU A 26 -4.81 14.49 -9.43
N HIS A 27 -5.22 15.44 -8.58
CA HIS A 27 -4.38 16.03 -7.54
C HIS A 27 -4.72 15.59 -6.11
N MET A 28 -5.97 15.24 -5.78
CA MET A 28 -6.34 14.77 -4.43
C MET A 28 -6.07 13.28 -4.21
N VAL A 29 -5.87 12.49 -5.27
CA VAL A 29 -5.33 11.12 -5.14
C VAL A 29 -3.85 11.15 -4.73
N VAL A 30 -3.15 12.23 -5.09
CA VAL A 30 -1.74 12.45 -4.73
C VAL A 30 -1.60 12.88 -3.26
N ASP A 31 -2.63 13.47 -2.65
CA ASP A 31 -2.59 13.91 -1.25
C ASP A 31 -2.52 12.73 -0.28
N ALA A 32 -3.21 11.61 -0.54
CA ALA A 32 -3.10 10.40 0.29
C ALA A 32 -1.69 9.78 0.25
N ILE A 33 -0.95 9.96 -0.86
CA ILE A 33 0.43 9.48 -1.01
C ILE A 33 1.43 10.51 -0.44
N LYS A 34 1.16 11.82 -0.57
CA LYS A 34 2.00 12.87 0.03
C LYS A 34 1.90 12.93 1.55
N ASP A 35 0.74 12.63 2.14
CA ASP A 35 0.60 12.55 3.60
C ASP A 35 1.41 11.41 4.21
N SER A 36 1.74 10.36 3.45
CA SER A 36 2.64 9.30 3.91
C SER A 36 4.07 9.79 4.17
N ALA A 37 4.48 10.89 3.54
CA ALA A 37 5.76 11.56 3.80
C ALA A 37 5.74 12.42 5.07
N LEU A 38 4.61 12.54 5.78
CA LEU A 38 4.53 13.24 7.08
C LEU A 38 4.38 12.28 8.26
N VAL A 39 4.39 10.96 8.00
CA VAL A 39 4.24 9.94 9.04
C VAL A 39 5.61 9.44 9.48
N SER A 40 5.93 9.64 10.76
CA SER A 40 7.07 9.02 11.43
C SER A 40 6.62 7.88 12.34
N VAL A 41 7.55 7.04 12.81
CA VAL A 41 7.21 6.03 13.84
C VAL A 41 6.58 6.68 15.07
N ARG A 42 7.06 7.87 15.48
CA ARG A 42 6.61 8.56 16.70
C ARG A 42 5.20 9.15 16.58
N THR A 43 4.75 9.42 15.36
CA THR A 43 3.39 9.96 15.11
C THR A 43 2.34 8.85 15.04
N LEU A 44 2.75 7.58 14.95
CA LEU A 44 1.83 6.44 14.95
C LEU A 44 1.42 6.10 16.40
N ILE A 45 0.20 6.50 16.77
CA ILE A 45 -0.32 6.32 18.12
C ILE A 45 -1.25 5.10 18.16
N ASN A 46 -1.16 4.30 19.23
CA ASN A 46 -1.97 3.10 19.46
C ASN A 46 -1.88 2.03 18.34
N PRO A 47 -0.66 1.62 17.92
CA PRO A 47 -0.54 0.52 16.97
C PRO A 47 -1.09 -0.77 17.57
N MET A 48 -1.74 -1.60 16.74
CA MET A 48 -2.17 -2.94 17.17
C MET A 48 -0.96 -3.82 17.47
N LYS A 49 0.06 -3.73 16.63
CA LYS A 49 1.32 -4.44 16.79
C LYS A 49 2.44 -3.65 16.12
N ALA A 50 3.60 -3.62 16.75
CA ALA A 50 4.80 -3.08 16.15
C ALA A 50 5.99 -3.97 16.53
N GLY A 51 6.97 -4.08 15.65
CA GLY A 51 8.11 -4.95 15.89
C GLY A 51 9.00 -5.14 14.67
N ARG A 52 10.17 -5.74 14.90
CA ARG A 52 11.13 -6.03 13.85
C ARG A 52 10.78 -7.33 13.12
N MET A 53 10.94 -7.31 11.81
CA MET A 53 10.90 -8.49 10.96
C MET A 53 11.96 -8.33 9.87
N HIS A 54 12.46 -9.45 9.38
CA HIS A 54 13.23 -9.42 8.14
C HIS A 54 12.26 -9.41 6.95
N ILE A 55 12.55 -8.61 5.93
CA ILE A 55 11.76 -8.53 4.70
C ILE A 55 12.60 -8.87 3.47
N LYS A 56 11.98 -9.57 2.52
CA LYS A 56 12.46 -9.76 1.15
C LYS A 56 11.30 -9.52 0.19
N ARG A 57 11.37 -8.43 -0.59
CA ARG A 57 10.39 -8.13 -1.64
C ARG A 57 10.55 -9.08 -2.83
N GLY A 58 9.43 -9.42 -3.48
CA GLY A 58 9.41 -10.37 -4.62
C GLY A 58 9.89 -9.79 -5.96
N ASP A 59 9.83 -8.47 -6.11
CA ASP A 59 10.34 -7.74 -7.28
C ASP A 59 11.87 -7.61 -7.30
N ALA A 60 12.53 -7.79 -6.15
CA ALA A 60 13.98 -7.76 -6.03
C ALA A 60 14.58 -9.14 -6.40
N THR A 61 14.95 -9.32 -7.67
CA THR A 61 15.69 -10.50 -8.14
C THR A 61 17.02 -10.61 -7.39
N GLY A 62 17.21 -11.66 -6.58
CA GLY A 62 18.40 -11.81 -5.73
C GLY A 62 18.40 -10.98 -4.44
N GLY A 63 17.25 -10.40 -4.06
CA GLY A 63 17.13 -9.57 -2.87
C GLY A 63 17.59 -10.29 -1.59
N THR A 64 18.42 -9.59 -0.82
CA THR A 64 18.83 -9.97 0.54
C THR A 64 17.69 -9.68 1.51
N TRP A 65 17.64 -10.46 2.59
CA TRP A 65 16.73 -10.18 3.70
C TRP A 65 17.23 -8.95 4.46
N VAL A 66 16.36 -7.95 4.63
CA VAL A 66 16.68 -6.71 5.34
C VAL A 66 15.92 -6.68 6.66
N ASN A 67 16.59 -6.37 7.77
CA ASN A 67 15.94 -6.20 9.05
C ASN A 67 15.27 -4.82 9.11
N SER A 68 13.97 -4.81 9.34
CA SER A 68 13.15 -3.61 9.23
C SER A 68 12.13 -3.54 10.37
N TYR A 69 11.62 -2.36 10.65
CA TYR A 69 10.61 -2.12 11.68
C TYR A 69 9.23 -1.97 11.05
N PHE A 70 8.25 -2.69 11.57
CA PHE A 70 6.88 -2.66 11.07
C PHE A 70 5.92 -2.15 12.13
N VAL A 71 4.94 -1.36 11.70
CA VAL A 71 3.88 -0.83 12.57
C VAL A 71 2.53 -1.09 11.91
N LEU A 72 1.68 -1.86 12.57
CA LEU A 72 0.34 -2.20 12.13
C LEU A 72 -0.68 -1.26 12.77
N MET A 73 -1.32 -0.43 11.95
CA MET A 73 -2.36 0.51 12.36
C MET A 73 -3.74 -0.05 12.03
N PRO A 74 -4.58 -0.32 13.03
CA PRO A 74 -5.83 -1.05 12.83
C PRO A 74 -6.96 -0.19 12.26
N GLU A 75 -6.97 1.11 12.52
CA GLU A 75 -8.04 2.02 12.12
C GLU A 75 -8.07 2.20 10.60
N GLU A 76 -6.92 2.50 10.01
CA GLU A 76 -6.75 2.68 8.57
C GLU A 76 -6.50 1.34 7.84
N ARG A 77 -6.21 0.27 8.59
CA ARG A 77 -5.79 -1.04 8.07
C ARG A 77 -4.50 -0.94 7.23
N LEU A 78 -3.53 -0.19 7.76
CA LEU A 78 -2.26 0.06 7.10
C LEU A 78 -1.13 -0.64 7.86
N LEU A 79 -0.21 -1.21 7.09
CA LEU A 79 1.06 -1.70 7.62
C LEU A 79 2.17 -0.78 7.12
N TYR A 80 2.76 -0.04 8.04
CA TYR A 80 3.91 0.82 7.77
C TYR A 80 5.19 0.00 7.90
N TRP A 81 6.06 0.13 6.91
CA TRP A 81 7.40 -0.44 6.90
C TRP A 81 8.42 0.69 7.01
N PHE A 82 9.25 0.65 8.04
CA PHE A 82 10.36 1.57 8.29
C PHE A 82 11.70 0.82 8.30
N ASP A 83 12.79 1.54 8.06
CA ASP A 83 14.14 0.99 8.22
C ASP A 83 14.47 0.74 9.71
N ARG A 84 14.03 1.65 10.59
CA ARG A 84 14.35 1.65 12.03
C ARG A 84 13.19 2.21 12.86
N GLU A 85 13.28 2.03 14.17
CA GLU A 85 12.29 2.52 15.16
C GLU A 85 12.28 4.05 15.33
N ASP A 86 13.36 4.72 14.92
CA ASP A 86 13.51 6.18 14.96
C ASP A 86 13.31 6.83 13.59
N SER A 87 12.89 6.07 12.58
CA SER A 87 12.67 6.57 11.23
C SER A 87 11.59 7.66 11.21
N GLU A 88 11.94 8.77 10.54
CA GLU A 88 11.04 9.90 10.33
C GLU A 88 10.05 9.68 9.18
N PHE A 89 10.35 8.73 8.28
CA PHE A 89 9.55 8.42 7.10
C PHE A 89 9.47 6.89 6.89
N PRO A 90 8.32 6.36 6.46
CA PRO A 90 8.21 4.96 6.08
C PRO A 90 8.99 4.73 4.79
N HIS A 91 9.60 3.56 4.69
CA HIS A 91 10.07 3.03 3.42
C HIS A 91 8.87 2.76 2.50
N GLU A 92 7.78 2.21 3.05
CA GLU A 92 6.56 1.94 2.29
C GLU A 92 5.35 1.83 3.23
N VAL A 93 4.17 2.15 2.70
CA VAL A 93 2.88 1.97 3.38
C VAL A 93 2.06 0.94 2.60
N ILE A 94 1.71 -0.16 3.25
CA ILE A 94 1.02 -1.28 2.61
C ILE A 94 -0.47 -1.27 3.02
N HIS A 95 -1.36 -1.17 2.03
CA HIS A 95 -2.81 -1.21 2.22
C HIS A 95 -3.31 -2.65 2.36
N LEU A 96 -3.65 -3.06 3.59
CA LEU A 96 -3.99 -4.46 3.87
C LEU A 96 -5.32 -4.92 3.25
N ARG A 97 -6.22 -3.99 2.89
CA ARG A 97 -7.51 -4.31 2.27
C ARG A 97 -7.37 -5.08 0.94
N GLN A 98 -6.26 -4.89 0.25
CA GLN A 98 -5.93 -5.54 -1.02
C GLN A 98 -4.80 -6.57 -0.83
N CYS A 99 -4.55 -7.03 0.40
CA CYS A 99 -3.54 -8.05 0.69
C CYS A 99 -4.15 -9.38 1.15
N VAL A 100 -3.57 -10.48 0.68
CA VAL A 100 -3.64 -11.78 1.36
C VAL A 100 -2.43 -11.94 2.25
N VAL A 101 -2.64 -12.52 3.42
CA VAL A 101 -1.56 -13.00 4.28
C VAL A 101 -1.59 -14.53 4.35
N ALA A 102 -0.43 -15.16 4.11
CA ALA A 102 -0.27 -16.61 4.18
C ALA A 102 0.95 -16.98 5.04
N PRO A 103 0.85 -18.04 5.86
CA PRO A 103 2.05 -18.65 6.43
C PRO A 103 2.88 -19.27 5.31
N LEU A 104 4.20 -19.15 5.39
CA LEU A 104 5.11 -19.90 4.53
C LEU A 104 5.68 -21.09 5.29
N ASP A 105 5.87 -22.18 4.55
CA ASP A 105 6.60 -23.35 5.01
C ASP A 105 8.12 -23.07 5.02
N ASP A 106 8.82 -23.64 5.99
CA ASP A 106 10.24 -23.40 6.21
C ASP A 106 11.09 -23.84 5.02
N SER A 107 10.62 -24.82 4.24
CA SER A 107 11.30 -25.29 3.01
C SER A 107 11.35 -24.25 1.89
N TYR A 108 10.43 -23.27 1.86
CA TYR A 108 10.31 -22.33 0.74
C TYR A 108 11.54 -21.41 0.62
N PHE A 109 12.08 -20.96 1.74
CA PHE A 109 13.31 -20.14 1.79
C PHE A 109 14.47 -20.82 2.53
N GLY A 110 14.27 -22.04 3.04
CA GLY A 110 15.20 -22.68 3.97
C GLY A 110 15.34 -21.90 5.28
N ARG A 111 14.27 -21.21 5.69
CA ARG A 111 14.25 -20.33 6.88
C ARG A 111 12.94 -20.47 7.63
N SER A 112 13.04 -20.55 8.95
CA SER A 112 11.88 -20.66 9.84
C SER A 112 11.15 -19.34 10.01
N ASN A 113 9.94 -19.42 10.54
CA ASN A 113 9.15 -18.25 10.97
C ASN A 113 8.77 -17.28 9.83
N CYS A 114 8.68 -17.80 8.60
CA CYS A 114 8.29 -16.99 7.44
C CYS A 114 6.76 -16.88 7.27
N LEU A 115 6.33 -15.73 6.77
CA LEU A 115 4.97 -15.43 6.29
C LEU A 115 5.07 -14.56 5.03
N GLN A 116 4.01 -14.51 4.23
CA GLN A 116 3.97 -13.74 2.99
C GLN A 116 2.75 -12.83 2.97
N LEU A 117 2.95 -11.58 2.56
CA LEU A 117 1.90 -10.71 2.10
C LEU A 117 1.91 -10.69 0.57
N VAL A 118 0.74 -10.84 -0.02
CA VAL A 118 0.52 -10.78 -1.46
C VAL A 118 -0.46 -9.65 -1.74
N LEU A 119 0.01 -8.61 -2.41
CA LEU A 119 -0.76 -7.44 -2.82
C LEU A 119 -1.04 -7.55 -4.32
N ASP A 120 -2.31 -7.55 -4.68
CA ASP A 120 -2.72 -7.39 -6.08
C ASP A 120 -2.79 -5.88 -6.36
N VAL A 121 -1.88 -5.39 -7.20
CA VAL A 121 -1.80 -3.97 -7.57
C VAL A 121 -2.56 -3.78 -8.87
N ASP A 122 -3.65 -3.02 -8.80
CA ASP A 122 -4.43 -2.66 -9.97
C ASP A 122 -3.61 -1.72 -10.88
N ALA A 123 -3.80 -1.90 -12.19
CA ALA A 123 -3.29 -0.95 -13.17
C ALA A 123 -3.90 0.44 -12.89
N PRO A 124 -3.11 1.52 -12.85
CA PRO A 124 -3.69 2.86 -12.77
C PRO A 124 -4.62 3.09 -13.97
N PRO A 125 -5.76 3.77 -13.78
CA PRO A 125 -6.66 4.09 -14.88
C PRO A 125 -5.88 4.86 -15.94
N ALA A 126 -5.93 4.38 -17.19
CA ALA A 126 -5.19 4.93 -18.30
C ALA A 126 -5.44 6.44 -18.44
N SER A 127 -4.52 7.28 -18.00
CA SER A 127 -4.43 8.65 -18.51
C SER A 127 -4.04 8.56 -20.00
N ALA A 128 -4.56 9.48 -20.80
CA ALA A 128 -4.65 9.40 -22.27
C ALA A 128 -3.31 9.34 -23.05
N SER A 129 -2.18 9.08 -22.38
CA SER A 129 -0.87 8.97 -23.00
C SER A 129 0.13 8.16 -22.17
N SER A 130 -0.08 6.88 -21.87
CA SER A 130 1.05 6.00 -21.55
C SER A 130 0.70 4.52 -21.68
N ASN A 131 1.73 3.69 -21.92
CA ASN A 131 1.64 2.24 -21.96
C ASN A 131 0.86 1.71 -20.76
N VAL A 132 -0.27 1.05 -21.00
CA VAL A 132 -1.11 0.44 -19.96
C VAL A 132 -0.24 -0.49 -19.11
N ALA A 133 0.11 -0.08 -17.89
CA ALA A 133 0.78 -0.96 -16.95
C ALA A 133 -0.20 -2.09 -16.64
N ALA A 134 0.18 -3.33 -16.94
CA ALA A 134 -0.66 -4.48 -16.60
C ALA A 134 -0.79 -4.58 -15.07
N PRO A 135 -1.94 -5.05 -14.55
CA PRO A 135 -2.03 -5.39 -13.14
C PRO A 135 -0.92 -6.37 -12.78
N PHE A 136 -0.27 -6.14 -11.66
CA PHE A 136 0.85 -6.96 -11.21
C PHE A 136 0.69 -7.32 -9.75
N ARG A 137 1.33 -8.43 -9.37
CA ARG A 137 1.28 -8.95 -8.01
C ARG A 137 2.59 -8.64 -7.31
N GLN A 138 2.52 -7.82 -6.27
CA GLN A 138 3.65 -7.53 -5.40
C GLN A 138 3.63 -8.51 -4.22
N THR A 139 4.78 -9.09 -3.88
CA THR A 139 4.90 -9.97 -2.72
C THR A 139 5.92 -9.46 -1.72
N TYR A 140 5.58 -9.55 -0.44
CA TYR A 140 6.47 -9.23 0.67
C TYR A 140 6.65 -10.47 1.52
N ASN A 141 7.84 -11.05 1.47
CA ASN A 141 8.19 -12.18 2.30
C ASN A 141 8.75 -11.63 3.61
N LEU A 142 8.13 -12.01 4.72
CA LEU A 142 8.45 -11.54 6.05
C LEU A 142 8.91 -12.70 6.91
N MET A 143 9.83 -12.44 7.82
CA MET A 143 10.34 -13.42 8.76
C MET A 143 10.41 -12.81 10.16
N ALA A 144 9.61 -13.38 11.04
CA ALA A 144 9.59 -13.02 12.45
C ALA A 144 10.77 -13.65 13.19
N GLU A 145 11.10 -13.08 14.35
CA GLU A 145 12.21 -13.55 15.18
C GLU A 145 12.02 -15.00 15.65
N ASN A 146 10.79 -15.37 16.00
CA ASN A 146 10.46 -16.68 16.54
C ASN A 146 9.02 -17.11 16.15
N ALA A 147 8.67 -18.35 16.46
CA ALA A 147 7.38 -18.94 16.10
C ALA A 147 6.18 -18.23 16.75
N LYS A 148 6.36 -17.73 17.99
CA LYS A 148 5.32 -16.95 18.67
C LYS A 148 5.09 -15.63 17.94
N GLU A 149 6.15 -14.90 17.62
CA GLU A 149 6.02 -13.64 16.86
C GLU A 149 5.39 -13.87 15.48
N LYS A 150 5.75 -14.94 14.76
CA LYS A 150 5.07 -15.32 13.51
C LYS A 150 3.57 -15.53 13.73
N ALA A 151 3.19 -16.28 14.77
CA ALA A 151 1.79 -16.56 15.06
C ALA A 151 1.01 -15.27 15.40
N ASP A 152 1.58 -14.42 16.25
CA ASP A 152 0.99 -13.14 16.65
C ASP A 152 0.82 -12.21 15.42
N TRP A 153 1.86 -12.08 14.58
CA TRP A 153 1.78 -11.30 13.34
C TRP A 153 0.73 -11.83 12.37
N LEU A 154 0.69 -13.16 12.15
CA LEU A 154 -0.33 -13.78 11.30
C LEU A 154 -1.74 -13.53 11.81
N GLN A 155 -1.96 -13.66 13.13
CA GLN A 155 -3.26 -13.41 13.74
C GLN A 155 -3.70 -11.96 13.54
N CYS A 156 -2.83 -10.99 13.83
CA CYS A 156 -3.14 -9.58 13.64
C CYS A 156 -3.40 -9.23 12.17
N LEU A 157 -2.54 -9.68 11.25
CA LEU A 157 -2.66 -9.36 9.82
C LEU A 157 -3.92 -9.99 9.19
N ARG A 158 -4.27 -11.22 9.58
CA ARG A 158 -5.48 -11.90 9.07
C ARG A 158 -6.77 -11.16 9.39
N HIS A 159 -6.80 -10.34 10.44
CA HIS A 159 -7.98 -9.55 10.77
C HIS A 159 -8.25 -8.43 9.74
N PHE A 160 -7.22 -7.99 9.01
CA PHE A 160 -7.30 -6.85 8.09
C PHE A 160 -7.11 -7.20 6.62
N CYS A 161 -6.38 -8.28 6.34
CA CYS A 161 -6.19 -8.84 5.01
C CYS A 161 -7.49 -9.47 4.49
N TYR A 162 -7.67 -9.50 3.17
CA TYR A 162 -8.74 -10.30 2.59
C TYR A 162 -8.37 -11.79 2.76
N CYS A 163 -9.12 -12.49 3.59
CA CYS A 163 -9.10 -13.94 3.65
C CYS A 163 -10.29 -14.47 2.86
N CYS A 164 -10.11 -15.53 2.08
CA CYS A 164 -11.26 -16.28 1.55
C CYS A 164 -12.21 -16.60 2.72
N PRO A 165 -13.52 -16.37 2.56
CA PRO A 165 -14.52 -16.76 3.56
C PRO A 165 -14.51 -18.27 3.84
#